data_AF-A0A536ZMS4-F1
#
_entry.id   AF-A0A536ZMS4-F1
#
_cell.length_a   1.000
_cell.length_b   1.000
_cell.length_c   1.000
_cell.angle_alpha   90.00
_cell.angle_beta   90.00
_cell.angle_gamma   90.00
#
_symmetry.space_group_name_H-M   'P 1'
#
loop_
_entity.id
_entity.type
_entity.pdbx_description
1 polymer ?
#
loop_
_entity_poly.entity_id
_entity_poly.type
_entity_poly.pdbx_seq_one_letter_code
_entity_poly.pdbx_strand_id
1 'polypeptide(L)'
;MIVDPESDTKPTHALARVSMQGRAQPIARIDPRYTVARASYLARFADMSGLFELGDFTLVAIDPATVRVVAGFAQAATITPASLAQCL
;
A
#
# COMPACT_ATOMS: atom_id res chain seq x y z
N MET A 1 3.91 -2.04 5.88
CA MET A 1 3.06 -1.72 7.05
C MET A 1 2.75 -0.25 6.99
N ILE A 2 1.49 0.13 7.23
CA ILE A 2 1.01 1.51 7.26
C ILE A 2 0.43 1.73 8.66
N VAL A 3 0.76 2.86 9.28
CA VAL A 3 0.35 3.21 10.66
C VAL A 3 -0.17 4.64 10.63
N ASP A 4 -1.18 4.92 11.45
CA ASP A 4 -1.57 6.29 11.76
C ASP A 4 -0.37 7.10 12.29
N PRO A 5 -0.36 8.43 12.07
CA PRO A 5 0.68 9.29 12.60
C PRO A 5 0.71 9.25 14.14
N GLU A 6 1.91 9.38 14.69
CA GLU A 6 2.10 9.52 16.14
C GLU A 6 1.48 10.83 16.65
N SER A 7 1.03 10.82 17.90
CA SER A 7 0.56 12.01 18.60
C SER A 7 0.75 11.82 20.11
N ASP A 8 0.81 12.92 20.85
CA ASP A 8 0.94 12.89 22.31
C ASP A 8 -0.30 12.31 23.02
N THR A 9 -1.39 12.11 22.30
CA THR A 9 -2.69 11.69 22.85
C THR A 9 -2.87 10.16 22.90
N LYS A 10 -2.06 9.40 22.16
CA LYS A 10 -2.21 7.94 22.05
C LYS A 10 -0.85 7.26 22.14
N PRO A 11 -0.70 6.20 22.96
CA PRO A 11 0.52 5.41 22.93
C PRO A 11 0.66 4.69 21.58
N THR A 12 1.90 4.48 21.12
CA THR A 12 2.22 3.91 19.80
C THR A 12 1.52 2.57 19.52
N HIS A 13 1.37 1.70 20.52
CA HIS A 13 0.70 0.40 20.36
C HIS A 13 -0.82 0.51 20.12
N ALA A 14 -1.43 1.66 20.42
CA ALA A 14 -2.85 1.94 20.23
C ALA A 14 -3.16 2.62 18.88
N LEU A 15 -2.15 2.96 18.08
CA LEU A 15 -2.34 3.54 16.75
C LEU A 15 -2.94 2.51 15.80
N ALA A 16 -3.90 2.97 14.98
CA ALA A 16 -4.47 2.14 13.93
C ALA A 16 -3.39 1.80 12.90
N ARG A 17 -3.38 0.56 12.45
CA ARG A 17 -2.35 0.04 11.54
C ARG A 17 -2.86 -1.07 10.67
N VAL A 18 -2.30 -1.12 9.46
CA VAL A 18 -2.50 -2.18 8.49
C VAL A 18 -1.15 -2.77 8.12
N SER A 19 -1.00 -4.07 8.31
CA SER A 19 0.15 -4.84 7.85
C SER A 19 -0.27 -5.78 6.74
N MET A 20 0.51 -5.85 5.68
CA MET A 20 0.24 -6.69 4.53
C MET A 20 1.47 -7.52 4.23
N GLN A 21 1.26 -8.82 4.04
CA GLN A 21 2.25 -9.73 3.47
C GLN A 21 1.77 -10.14 2.09
N GLY A 22 2.70 -10.24 1.16
CA GLY A 22 2.38 -10.52 -0.24
C GLY A 22 3.64 -10.56 -1.09
N ARG A 23 3.45 -10.80 -2.37
CA ARG A 23 4.54 -10.82 -3.34
C ARG A 23 4.71 -9.44 -3.96
N ALA A 24 5.91 -8.88 -3.85
CA ALA A 24 6.30 -7.70 -4.62
C ALA A 24 6.57 -8.10 -6.07
N GLN A 25 5.96 -7.36 -7.02
CA GLN A 25 6.11 -7.57 -8.45
C GLN A 25 6.44 -6.25 -9.15
N PRO A 26 7.68 -6.08 -9.64
CA PRO A 26 8.02 -4.95 -10.48
C PRO A 26 7.11 -4.87 -11.71
N ILE A 27 6.64 -3.66 -12.03
CA ILE A 27 5.88 -3.36 -13.25
C ILE A 27 6.85 -2.73 -14.24
N ALA A 28 7.22 -3.49 -15.27
CA ALA A 28 8.09 -2.98 -16.32
C ALA A 28 7.42 -1.82 -17.08
N ARG A 29 8.20 -0.87 -17.60
CA ARG A 29 7.67 0.28 -18.36
C ARG A 29 6.89 -0.11 -19.62
N ILE A 30 7.20 -1.29 -20.18
CA ILE A 30 6.51 -1.85 -21.35
C ILE A 30 5.26 -2.66 -20.98
N ASP A 31 5.02 -2.93 -19.69
CA ASP A 31 3.84 -3.67 -19.22
C ASP A 31 2.59 -2.80 -19.44
N PRO A 32 1.50 -3.33 -20.03
CA PRO A 32 0.26 -2.57 -20.24
C PRO A 32 -0.31 -1.93 -18.97
N ARG A 33 -0.05 -2.52 -17.79
CA ARG A 33 -0.50 -2.00 -16.49
C ARG A 33 0.24 -0.73 -16.06
N TYR A 34 1.41 -0.46 -16.64
CA TYR A 34 2.30 0.62 -16.21
C TYR A 34 1.62 1.99 -16.29
N THR A 35 0.91 2.27 -17.40
CA THR A 35 0.23 3.56 -17.60
C THR A 35 -0.81 3.83 -16.51
N VAL A 36 -1.61 2.82 -16.18
CA VAL A 36 -2.63 2.93 -15.13
C VAL A 36 -1.98 3.09 -13.76
N ALA A 37 -0.97 2.27 -13.45
CA ALA A 37 -0.25 2.34 -12.17
C ALA A 37 0.44 3.71 -11.97
N ARG A 38 1.06 4.27 -13.02
CA ARG A 38 1.65 5.61 -13.00
C ARG A 38 0.59 6.67 -12.75
N ALA A 39 -0.56 6.61 -13.43
CA ALA A 39 -1.64 7.55 -13.24
C ALA A 39 -2.18 7.52 -11.80
N SER A 40 -2.41 6.33 -11.22
CA SER A 40 -2.85 6.17 -9.83
C SER A 40 -1.82 6.71 -8.83
N TYR A 41 -0.53 6.47 -9.08
CA TYR A 41 0.54 6.99 -8.23
C TYR A 41 0.58 8.53 -8.24
N LEU A 42 0.55 9.13 -9.42
CA LEU A 42 0.62 10.59 -9.57
C LEU A 42 -0.66 11.30 -9.12
N ALA A 43 -1.82 10.66 -9.18
CA ALA A 43 -3.05 11.20 -8.59
C ALA A 43 -2.91 11.39 -7.07
N ARG A 44 -2.13 10.53 -6.39
CA ARG A 44 -1.88 10.63 -4.95
C ARG A 44 -0.67 11.51 -4.60
N PHE A 45 0.34 11.55 -5.47
CA PHE A 45 1.63 12.20 -5.26
C PHE A 45 2.05 13.00 -6.51
N ALA A 46 1.33 14.09 -6.79
CA ALA A 46 1.52 14.88 -8.02
C ALA A 46 2.96 15.41 -8.17
N ASP A 47 3.57 15.84 -7.07
CA ASP A 47 4.93 16.42 -7.04
C ASP A 47 6.04 15.39 -7.34
N MET A 48 5.71 14.09 -7.37
CA MET A 48 6.66 13.01 -7.60
C MET A 48 6.81 12.63 -9.09
N SER A 49 6.23 13.41 -10.01
CA SER A 49 6.34 13.17 -11.45
C SER A 49 7.79 13.02 -11.94
N GLY A 50 8.73 13.78 -11.38
CA GLY A 50 10.15 13.70 -11.72
C GLY A 50 10.82 12.35 -11.41
N LEU A 51 10.29 11.55 -10.48
CA LEU A 51 10.82 10.21 -10.19
C LEU A 51 10.73 9.29 -11.41
N PHE A 52 9.73 9.50 -12.28
CA PHE A 52 9.53 8.67 -13.47
C PHE A 52 10.57 8.92 -14.57
N GLU A 53 11.35 9.99 -14.48
CA GLU A 53 12.49 10.27 -15.36
C GLU A 53 13.77 9.55 -14.90
N LEU A 54 13.78 9.03 -13.67
CA LEU A 54 14.89 8.25 -13.13
C LEU A 54 14.81 6.80 -13.67
N GLY A 55 15.88 6.33 -14.30
CA GLY A 55 15.93 5.01 -14.93
C GLY A 55 15.89 3.84 -13.94
N ASP A 56 16.28 4.08 -12.69
CA ASP A 56 16.28 3.12 -11.59
C ASP A 56 14.98 3.13 -10.78
N PHE A 57 14.11 4.13 -10.96
CA PHE A 57 12.79 4.14 -10.33
C PHE A 57 11.87 3.12 -10.98
N THR A 58 11.25 2.26 -10.15
CA THR A 58 10.40 1.17 -10.59
C THR A 58 9.10 1.15 -9.80
N LEU A 59 7.97 1.08 -10.51
CA LEU A 59 6.69 0.79 -9.88
C LEU A 59 6.62 -0.68 -9.47
N VAL A 60 6.13 -0.95 -8.27
CA VAL A 60 6.01 -2.31 -7.73
C VAL A 60 4.56 -2.52 -7.32
N ALA A 61 3.92 -3.51 -7.94
CA ALA A 61 2.64 -4.02 -7.50
C ALA A 61 2.88 -4.96 -6.30
N ILE A 62 1.94 -4.98 -5.36
CA ILE A 62 1.93 -5.97 -4.28
C ILE A 62 0.74 -6.87 -4.52
N ASP A 63 0.99 -8.16 -4.64
CA ASP A 63 -0.02 -9.21 -4.66
C ASP A 63 -0.23 -9.74 -3.23
N PRO A 64 -1.29 -9.30 -2.53
CA PRO A 64 -1.48 -9.54 -1.11
C PRO A 64 -1.91 -10.98 -0.81
N ALA A 65 -1.16 -11.64 0.08
CA ALA A 65 -1.50 -12.96 0.59
C ALA A 65 -2.28 -12.90 1.92
N THR A 66 -1.98 -11.93 2.77
CA THR A 66 -2.73 -11.69 4.00
C THR A 66 -2.60 -10.24 4.44
N VAL A 67 -3.69 -9.68 4.94
CA VAL A 67 -3.72 -8.34 5.51
C VAL A 67 -4.20 -8.43 6.95
N ARG A 68 -3.44 -7.85 7.88
CA ARG A 68 -3.79 -7.71 9.29
C ARG A 68 -4.12 -6.26 9.58
N VAL A 69 -5.33 -6.02 10.05
CA VAL A 69 -5.81 -4.72 10.50
C VAL A 69 -5.85 -4.73 12.02
N VAL A 70 -5.31 -3.68 12.65
CA VAL A 70 -5.50 -3.37 14.07
C VAL A 70 -6.00 -1.93 14.13
N ALA A 71 -7.28 -1.74 14.44
CA ALA A 71 -7.91 -0.42 14.46
C ALA A 71 -7.85 0.26 15.83
N GLY A 72 -7.39 -0.46 16.86
CA GLY A 72 -7.32 0.02 18.23
C GLY A 72 -7.36 -1.13 19.23
N PHE A 73 -7.64 -0.81 20.49
CA PHE A 73 -7.73 -1.80 21.57
C PHE A 73 -8.76 -2.88 21.25
N ALA A 74 -8.34 -4.15 21.28
CA ALA A 74 -9.16 -5.33 20.98
C ALA A 74 -9.87 -5.36 19.61
N GLN A 75 -9.51 -4.47 18.69
CA GLN A 75 -10.09 -4.39 17.34
C GLN A 75 -9.07 -4.86 16.31
N ALA A 76 -8.96 -6.18 16.14
CA ALA A 76 -8.07 -6.77 15.16
C ALA A 76 -8.82 -7.73 14.23
N ALA A 77 -8.54 -7.61 12.93
CA ALA A 77 -9.13 -8.46 11.90
C ALA A 77 -8.06 -8.91 10.91
N THR A 78 -8.23 -10.13 10.40
CA THR A 78 -7.45 -10.65 9.27
C THR A 78 -8.33 -10.65 8.03
N ILE A 79 -7.87 -10.02 6.97
CA ILE A 79 -8.52 -10.01 5.66
C ILE A 79 -7.81 -11.04 4.79
N THR A 80 -8.60 -11.97 4.24
CA THR A 80 -8.12 -13.02 3.32
C THR A 80 -8.02 -12.50 1.89
N PRO A 81 -7.26 -13.14 0.99
CA PRO A 81 -7.23 -12.76 -0.42
C PRO A 81 -8.61 -12.71 -1.07
N ALA A 82 -9.49 -13.67 -0.74
CA ALA A 82 -10.85 -13.73 -1.25
C ALA A 82 -11.70 -12.53 -0.81
N SER A 83 -11.56 -12.11 0.46
CA SER A 83 -12.24 -10.91 0.97
C SER A 83 -11.69 -9.63 0.35
N LEU A 84 -10.38 -9.56 0.11
CA LEU A 84 -9.77 -8.38 -0.50
C LEU A 84 -10.20 -8.20 -1.95
N ALA A 85 -10.34 -9.29 -2.70
CA ALA A 85 -10.83 -9.25 -4.09
C ALA A 85 -12.25 -8.68 -4.21
N GLN A 86 -13.04 -8.64 -3.13
CA GLN A 86 -14.38 -8.03 -3.12
C GLN A 86 -14.35 -6.51 -2.90
N CYS A 87 -13.18 -5.94 -2.55
CA CYS A 87 -13.02 -4.51 -2.25
C CYS A 87 -12.37 -3.72 -3.39
N LEU A 88 -11.94 -4.38 -4.47
CA LEU A 88 -11.25 -3.82 -5.64
C LEU A 88 -12.19 -3.78 -6.84
#